data_AF-A0A2D4VMQ1-F1
#
_entry.id   AF-A0A2D4VMQ1-F1
#
_cell.length_a   1.000
_cell.length_b   1.000
_cell.length_c   1.000
_cell.angle_alpha   90.00
_cell.angle_beta   90.00
_cell.angle_gamma   90.00
#
_symmetry.space_group_name_H-M   'P 1'
#
loop_
_entity.id
_entity.type
_entity.pdbx_description
1 polymer ?
#
loop_
_entity_poly.entity_id
_entity_poly.type
_entity_poly.pdbx_seq_one_letter_code
_entity_poly.pdbx_strand_id
1 'polypeptide(L)' 'MGTLRATTLLTGFILSALVLMPVQAVARKLRLPAAKTIPLHYHRFLCRLIGIRVIVRGEPHQEGACLFTANHTS' A
#
# COMPACT_ATOMS: atom_id res chain seq x y z
N MET A 1 21.91 11.92 -13.03
CA MET A 1 21.06 10.71 -13.20
C MET A 1 20.26 10.36 -11.95
N GLY A 2 20.85 10.38 -10.74
CA GLY A 2 20.11 10.09 -9.50
C GLY A 2 18.95 11.06 -9.19
N THR A 3 19.14 12.36 -9.45
CA THR A 3 18.12 13.40 -9.22
C THR A 3 16.86 13.20 -10.06
N LEU A 4 17.01 12.96 -11.38
CA LEU A 4 15.90 12.67 -12.28
C LEU A 4 15.07 11.47 -11.81
N ARG A 5 15.73 10.37 -11.44
CA ARG A 5 15.06 9.18 -10.90
C ARG A 5 14.34 9.45 -9.58
N ALA A 6 14.97 10.21 -8.68
CA ALA A 6 14.35 10.57 -7.41
C ALA A 6 13.11 11.46 -7.61
N THR A 7 13.21 12.45 -8.49
CA THR A 7 12.10 13.35 -8.83
C THR A 7 10.95 12.58 -9.48
N THR A 8 11.21 11.67 -10.42
CA THR A 8 10.14 10.88 -11.05
C THR A 8 9.42 9.98 -10.05
N LEU A 9 10.16 9.33 -9.15
CA LEU A 9 9.58 8.49 -8.10
C LEU A 9 8.76 9.30 -7.10
N LEU A 10 9.29 10.44 -6.64
CA LEU A 10 8.60 11.32 -5.69
C LEU A 10 7.32 11.89 -6.30
N THR A 11 7.38 12.38 -7.54
CA THR A 11 6.20 12.89 -8.24
C THR A 11 5.15 11.79 -8.41
N GLY A 12 5.54 10.59 -8.82
CA GLY A 12 4.63 9.44 -8.94
C GLY A 12 3.99 9.07 -7.58
N PHE A 13 4.77 9.08 -6.51
CA PHE A 13 4.29 8.84 -5.14
C PHE A 13 3.24 9.88 -4.75
N ILE A 14 3.55 11.18 -4.89
CA ILE A 14 2.66 12.27 -4.47
C ILE A 14 1.37 12.27 -5.29
N LEU A 15 1.46 12.18 -6.62
CA LEU A 15 0.28 12.20 -7.49
C LEU A 15 -0.63 11.01 -7.22
N SER A 16 -0.07 9.81 -7.06
CA SER A 16 -0.87 8.64 -6.74
C SER A 16 -1.54 8.75 -5.36
N ALA A 17 -0.84 9.27 -4.35
CA ALA A 17 -1.43 9.54 -3.03
C ALA A 17 -2.59 10.52 -3.11
N LEU A 18 -2.40 11.64 -3.83
CA LEU A 18 -3.37 12.72 -3.93
C LEU A 18 -4.65 12.28 -4.64
N VAL A 19 -4.55 11.42 -5.65
CA VAL A 19 -5.71 10.86 -6.36
C VAL A 19 -6.40 9.79 -5.51
N LEU A 20 -5.65 8.93 -4.82
CA LEU A 20 -6.25 7.79 -4.14
C LEU A 20 -6.85 8.12 -2.77
N MET A 21 -6.34 9.15 -2.09
CA MET A 21 -6.90 9.65 -0.82
C MET A 21 -8.39 10.02 -0.92
N PRO A 22 -8.85 10.86 -1.87
CA PRO A 22 -10.27 11.19 -1.97
C PRO A 22 -11.11 9.97 -2.36
N VAL A 23 -10.60 9.09 -3.24
CA VAL A 23 -11.28 7.84 -3.61
C VAL A 23 -11.48 6.95 -2.38
N GLN A 24 -10.45 6.81 -1.53
CA GLN A 24 -10.53 6.06 -0.29
C GLN A 24 -11.49 6.73 0.71
N ALA A 25 -11.46 8.05 0.83
CA ALA A 25 -12.36 8.80 1.71
C ALA A 25 -13.83 8.59 1.32
N VAL A 26 -14.15 8.66 0.03
CA VAL A 26 -15.49 8.36 -0.50
C VAL A 26 -15.87 6.91 -0.24
N ALA A 27 -14.99 5.95 -0.53
CA ALA A 27 -15.25 4.54 -0.28
C ALA A 27 -15.50 4.24 1.21
N ARG A 28 -14.75 4.88 2.11
CA ARG A 28 -14.97 4.80 3.56
C ARG A 28 -16.29 5.42 3.99
N LYS A 29 -16.62 6.62 3.47
CA LYS A 29 -17.87 7.32 3.79
C LYS A 29 -19.10 6.51 3.38
N LEU A 30 -19.03 5.85 2.24
CA LEU A 30 -20.07 4.98 1.70
C LEU A 30 -20.02 3.53 2.23
N ARG A 31 -19.08 3.22 3.13
CA ARG A 31 -18.85 1.86 3.71
C ARG A 31 -18.69 0.77 2.65
N LEU A 32 -18.10 1.11 1.50
CA LEU A 32 -17.89 0.17 0.42
C LEU A 32 -16.84 -0.89 0.81
N PRO A 33 -16.96 -2.14 0.33
CA PRO A 33 -15.96 -3.17 0.58
C PRO A 33 -14.57 -2.78 0.06
N ALA A 34 -14.52 -1.96 -1.00
CA ALA A 34 -13.31 -1.41 -1.57
C ALA A 34 -12.47 -0.58 -0.57
N ALA A 35 -13.08 -0.02 0.48
CA ALA A 35 -12.35 0.74 1.50
C ALA A 35 -11.25 -0.08 2.19
N LYS A 36 -11.37 -1.41 2.22
CA LYS A 36 -10.36 -2.33 2.77
C LYS A 36 -9.27 -2.71 1.77
N THR A 37 -9.62 -2.79 0.48
CA THR A 37 -8.69 -3.26 -0.56
C THR A 37 -7.87 -2.14 -1.18
N ILE A 38 -8.42 -0.92 -1.30
CA ILE A 38 -7.72 0.26 -1.85
C ILE A 38 -6.35 0.49 -1.18
N PRO A 39 -6.23 0.51 0.16
CA PRO A 39 -4.93 0.71 0.81
C PRO A 39 -3.93 -0.39 0.49
N LEU A 40 -4.39 -1.65 0.44
CA LEU A 40 -3.54 -2.80 0.15
C LEU A 40 -2.96 -2.72 -1.27
N HIS A 41 -3.78 -2.36 -2.25
CA HIS A 41 -3.34 -2.18 -3.64
C HIS A 41 -2.39 -1.00 -3.79
N TYR A 42 -2.66 0.12 -3.11
CA TYR A 42 -1.80 1.29 -3.12
C TYR A 42 -0.38 0.98 -2.62
N HIS A 43 -0.28 0.31 -1.46
CA HIS A 43 1.03 -0.02 -0.87
C HIS A 43 1.80 -1.02 -1.74
N ARG A 44 1.10 -1.98 -2.37
CA ARG A 44 1.71 -2.89 -3.36
C ARG A 44 2.23 -2.13 -4.58
N PHE A 45 1.47 -1.18 -5.11
CA PHE A 45 1.90 -0.31 -6.20
C PHE A 45 3.12 0.52 -5.80
N LEU A 46 3.09 1.15 -4.63
CA LEU A 46 4.22 1.93 -4.13
C LEU A 46 5.48 1.09 -4.00
N CYS A 47 5.41 -0.08 -3.37
CA CYS A 47 6.57 -0.98 -3.27
C CYS A 47 7.19 -1.26 -4.65
N ARG A 48 6.35 -1.52 -5.67
CA ARG A 48 6.83 -1.72 -7.04
C ARG A 48 7.43 -0.45 -7.64
N LEU A 49 6.80 0.70 -7.44
CA LEU A 49 7.25 2.00 -7.97
C LEU A 49 8.67 2.31 -7.48
N ILE A 50 8.93 2.17 -6.19
CA ILE A 50 10.25 2.48 -5.59
C ILE A 50 11.24 1.30 -5.63
N GLY A 51 10.82 0.14 -6.14
CA GLY A 51 11.69 -1.03 -6.31
C GLY A 51 11.88 -1.88 -5.04
N ILE A 52 10.96 -1.79 -4.07
CA ILE A 52 10.91 -2.70 -2.91
C ILE A 52 10.31 -4.04 -3.35
N ARG A 53 11.06 -5.12 -3.10
CA ARG A 53 10.58 -6.49 -3.26
C ARG A 53 10.20 -7.08 -1.91
N VAL A 54 8.92 -7.38 -1.73
CA VAL A 54 8.41 -8.05 -0.53
C VAL A 54 8.64 -9.55 -0.67
N ILE A 55 9.30 -10.16 0.32
CA ILE A 55 9.50 -11.61 0.41
C ILE A 55 8.74 -12.08 1.65
N VAL A 56 7.75 -12.95 1.44
CA VAL A 56 6.99 -13.59 2.52
C VAL A 56 7.59 -14.98 2.74
N ARG A 57 7.87 -15.34 3.99
CA ARG A 57 8.37 -16.65 4.37
C ARG A 57 7.33 -17.35 5.24
N GLY A 58 7.03 -18.61 4.93
CA GLY A 58 5.96 -19.38 5.57
C GLY A 58 4.57 -19.12 4.96
N GLU A 59 3.56 -19.74 5.55
CA GLU A 59 2.16 -19.63 5.13
C GLU A 59 1.32 -19.01 6.25
N PRO A 60 0.47 -18.00 5.97
CA PRO A 60 -0.46 -17.49 6.96
C PRO A 60 -1.45 -18.56 7.40
N HIS A 61 -1.73 -18.63 8.70
CA HIS A 61 -2.75 -19.52 9.25
C HIS A 61 -4.12 -19.23 8.63
N GLN A 62 -4.80 -20.26 8.11
CA GLN A 62 -6.09 -20.16 7.41
C GLN A 62 -7.29 -20.64 8.26
N GLU A 63 -7.07 -21.41 9.33
CA GLU A 63 -8.13 -22.15 10.04
C GLU A 63 -8.63 -21.45 11.31
N GLY A 64 -9.38 -20.37 11.12
CA GLY A 64 -10.07 -19.68 12.22
C GLY A 64 -9.42 -18.36 12.61
N ALA A 65 -9.70 -17.92 13.85
CA ALA A 65 -9.24 -16.62 14.32
C ALA A 65 -7.74 -16.64 14.63
N CYS A 66 -6.98 -15.79 13.95
CA CYS A 66 -5.53 -15.64 14.18
C CYS A 66 -5.20 -14.17 14.49
N LEU A 67 -4.46 -13.95 15.57
CA LEU A 67 -3.89 -12.65 15.89
C LEU A 67 -2.55 -12.50 15.16
N PHE A 68 -2.51 -11.59 14.19
CA PHE A 68 -1.26 -11.21 13.54
C PHE A 68 -0.51 -10.19 14.40
N THR A 69 0.66 -10.57 14.90
CA THR A 69 1.58 -9.67 15.59
C THR A 69 2.76 -9.32 14.70
N ALA A 70 3.11 -8.04 14.62
CA ALA A 70 4.28 -7.56 13.90
C ALA A 70 5.08 -6.63 14.81
N ASN A 71 6.40 -6.68 14.68
CA ASN A 71 7.28 -5.68 15.30
C ASN A 71 7.16 -4.34 14.56
N HIS A 72 7.28 -3.22 15.28
CA HIS A 72 7.27 -1.89 14.66
C HIS A 72 8.68 -1.47 14.23
N THR A 73 9.20 -2.09 13.17
CA THR A 73 10.48 -1.70 12.54
C THR A 73 10.22 -1.07 11.18
N SER A 74 10.69 0.17 11.01
CA SER A 74 10.54 1.00 9.81
C SER A 74 11.90 1.47 9.30
#